data_AF-A0A1Z8RVQ4-F1
#
_entry.id   AF-A0A1Z8RVQ4-F1
#
_cell.length_a   1.000
_cell.length_b   1.000
_cell.length_c   1.000
_cell.angle_alpha   90.00
_cell.angle_beta   90.00
_cell.angle_gamma   90.00
#
_symmetry.space_group_name_H-M   'P 1'
#
loop_
_entity.id
_entity.type
_entity.pdbx_description
1 polymer ?
#
loop_
_entity_poly.entity_id
_entity_poly.type
_entity_poly.pdbx_seq_one_letter_code
_entity_poly.pdbx_strand_id
1 'polypeptide(L)' 'MVLRQRIIKKAFLTSVVVGSVLLLINHGDTIKAQEYPALWKVGLTYLVPFLVTIWGSLSFDG' A
#
# COMPACT_ATOMS: atom_id res chain seq x y z
N MET A 1 22.08 -1.87 9.60
CA MET A 1 20.90 -2.75 9.66
C MET A 1 19.65 -2.08 10.25
N VAL A 2 19.79 -1.28 11.33
CA VAL A 2 18.66 -0.63 12.04
C VAL A 2 17.86 0.38 11.19
N LEU A 3 18.51 1.23 10.37
CA LEU A 3 17.78 2.17 9.48
C LEU A 3 16.87 1.43 8.50
N ARG A 4 17.37 0.36 7.87
CA ARG A 4 16.61 -0.46 6.91
C ARG A 4 15.35 -1.06 7.54
N GLN A 5 15.44 -1.52 8.79
CA GLN A 5 14.28 -2.02 9.54
C GLN A 5 13.27 -0.91 9.86
N ARG A 6 13.73 0.30 10.19
CA ARG A 6 12.86 1.46 10.44
C ARG A 6 12.10 1.88 9.17
N ILE A 7 12.78 1.91 8.03
CA ILE A 7 12.18 2.24 6.73
C ILE A 7 11.13 1.20 6.35
N ILE A 8 11.44 -0.09 6.46
CA ILE A 8 10.49 -1.17 6.15
C ILE A 8 9.25 -1.10 7.07
N LYS A 9 9.43 -0.85 8.38
CA LYS A 9 8.30 -0.69 9.31
C LYS A 9 7.41 0.50 8.95
N LYS A 10 8.01 1.65 8.62
CA LYS A 10 7.26 2.83 8.16
C LYS A 10 6.51 2.53 6.85
N ALA A 11 7.20 1.98 5.86
CA ALA A 11 6.61 1.62 4.57
C ALA A 11 5.44 0.64 4.70
N PHE A 12 5.57 -0.35 5.59
CA PHE A 12 4.50 -1.30 5.88
C PHE A 12 3.28 -0.60 6.49
N LEU A 13 3.46 0.20 7.55
CA LEU A 13 2.37 0.98 8.16
C LEU A 13 1.69 1.91 7.15
N THR A 14 2.47 2.65 6.36
CA THR A 14 1.93 3.52 5.31
C THR A 14 1.12 2.72 4.29
N SER A 15 1.64 1.57 3.83
CA SER A 15 0.94 0.74 2.85
C SER A 15 -0.38 0.18 3.37
N VAL A 16 -0.46 -0.17 4.66
CA VAL A 16 -1.69 -0.67 5.27
C VAL A 16 -2.74 0.42 5.33
N VAL A 17 -2.37 1.63 5.78
CA VAL A 17 -3.31 2.75 5.90
C VAL A 17 -3.76 3.23 4.53
N VAL A 18 -2.81 3.62 3.66
CA VAL A 18 -3.11 4.16 2.33
C VAL A 18 -3.76 3.10 1.45
N GLY A 19 -3.27 1.86 1.49
CA GLY A 19 -3.82 0.75 0.73
C GLY A 19 -5.25 0.41 1.14
N SER A 20 -5.60 0.46 2.43
CA SER A 20 -6.97 0.23 2.88
C SER A 20 -7.93 1.33 2.42
N VAL A 21 -7.50 2.59 2.47
CA VAL A 21 -8.28 3.72 1.95
C VAL A 21 -8.49 3.58 0.44
N LEU A 22 -7.42 3.30 -0.31
CA LEU A 22 -7.50 3.09 -1.75
C LEU A 22 -8.36 1.89 -2.12
N LEU A 23 -8.33 0.81 -1.32
CA LEU A 23 -9.15 -0.37 -1.55
C LEU A 23 -10.64 -0.04 -1.44
N LEU A 24 -11.01 0.72 -0.40
CA LEU A 24 -12.38 1.16 -0.19
C LEU A 24 -12.86 2.08 -1.32
N ILE A 25 -12.03 3.00 -1.79
CA ILE A 25 -12.41 3.92 -2.87
C ILE A 25 -12.51 3.19 -4.22
N ASN A 26 -11.58 2.29 -4.53
CA ASN A 26 -11.50 1.64 -5.85
C ASN A 26 -12.39 0.40 -5.97
N HIS A 27 -12.65 -0.31 -4.88
CA HIS A 27 -13.36 -1.59 -4.89
C HIS A 27 -14.52 -1.64 -3.90
N GLY A 28 -14.80 -0.57 -3.16
CA GLY A 28 -15.93 -0.52 -2.22
C GLY A 28 -17.28 -0.73 -2.89
N ASP A 29 -17.49 -0.19 -4.09
CA ASP A 29 -18.75 -0.38 -4.82
C ASP A 29 -18.86 -1.77 -5.45
N THR A 30 -17.73 -2.34 -5.91
CA THR A 30 -17.66 -3.73 -6.43
C THR A 30 -18.02 -4.74 -5.33
N ILE A 31 -17.50 -4.54 -4.11
CA ILE A 31 -17.83 -5.36 -2.94
C ILE A 31 -19.33 -5.25 -2.58
N LYS A 32 -19.92 -4.05 -2.68
CA LYS A 32 -21.37 -3.85 -2.46
C LYS A 32 -22.23 -4.51 -3.54
N ALA A 33 -21.74 -4.58 -4.78
CA ALA A 33 -22.41 -5.23 -5.90
C ALA A 33 -22.30 -6.77 -5.88
N GLN A 34 -21.71 -7.37 -4.84
CA GLN A 34 -21.35 -8.80 -4.75
C GLN A 34 -20.39 -9.27 -5.86
N GLU A 35 -19.75 -8.35 -6.57
CA GLU A 35 -18.69 -8.67 -7.50
C GLU A 35 -17.37 -8.72 -6.74
N TYR A 36 -16.60 -9.79 -6.94
CA TYR A 36 -15.29 -9.90 -6.31
C TYR A 36 -14.27 -9.13 -7.15
N PRO A 37 -13.61 -8.09 -6.60
CA PRO A 37 -12.52 -7.44 -7.29
C PRO A 37 -11.39 -8.46 -7.52
N ALA A 38 -10.76 -8.38 -8.69
CA ALA A 38 -9.65 -9.27 -9.01
C ALA A 38 -8.54 -9.16 -7.93
N LEU A 39 -8.17 -10.28 -7.33
CA LEU A 39 -7.26 -10.33 -6.16
C LEU A 39 -5.92 -9.62 -6.40
N TRP A 40 -5.43 -9.64 -7.64
CA TRP A 40 -4.19 -8.93 -8.00
C TRP A 40 -4.33 -7.40 -7.90
N LYS A 41 -5.51 -6.83 -8.21
CA LYS A 41 -5.78 -5.39 -8.07
C LYS A 41 -5.77 -5.00 -6.59
N VAL A 42 -6.41 -5.81 -5.74
CA VAL A 42 -6.36 -5.67 -4.28
C VAL A 42 -4.91 -5.70 -3.79
N GLY A 43 -4.11 -6.68 -4.23
CA GLY A 43 -2.70 -6.78 -3.87
C GLY A 43 -1.87 -5.55 -4.27
N LEU A 44 -2.07 -5.03 -5.49
CA LEU A 44 -1.40 -3.81 -5.96
C LEU A 44 -1.78 -2.58 -5.14
N THR A 45 -2.99 -2.54 -4.61
CA THR A 45 -3.49 -1.43 -3.79
C THR A 45 -2.65 -1.22 -2.53
N TYR A 46 -2.07 -2.30 -1.99
CA TYR A 46 -1.12 -2.25 -0.88
C TYR A 46 0.34 -2.19 -1.35
N LEU A 47 0.68 -2.90 -2.43
CA LEU A 47 2.07 -2.98 -2.92
C LEU A 47 2.58 -1.62 -3.43
N VAL A 48 1.77 -0.88 -4.15
CA VAL A 48 2.16 0.43 -4.70
C VAL A 48 2.56 1.42 -3.59
N PRO A 49 1.71 1.71 -2.57
CA PRO A 49 2.10 2.63 -1.50
C PRO A 49 3.29 2.12 -0.67
N PHE A 50 3.50 0.81 -0.54
CA PHE A 50 4.70 0.25 0.07
C PHE A 50 5.97 0.63 -0.72
N LEU A 51 5.98 0.36 -2.03
CA LEU A 51 7.12 0.64 -2.91
C LEU A 51 7.40 2.13 -3.02
N VAL A 52 6.35 2.96 -3.12
CA VAL A 52 6.47 4.42 -3.15
C VAL A 52 7.09 4.94 -1.86
N THR A 53 6.70 4.40 -0.69
CA THR A 53 7.28 4.82 0.59
C THR A 53 8.76 4.43 0.71
N ILE A 54 9.15 3.25 0.21
CA ILE A 54 10.56 2.85 0.14
C ILE A 54 11.34 3.76 -0.81
N TRP A 55 10.82 4.00 -2.01
CA TRP A 55 11.48 4.86 -3.00
C TRP A 55 11.66 6.30 -2.49
N GLY A 56 10.63 6.85 -1.84
CA GLY A 56 10.71 8.18 -1.22
C GLY A 56 11.79 8.23 -0.14
N SER A 57 11.85 7.24 0.76
CA SER A 57 12.91 7.18 1.76
C SER A 57 14.30 7.08 1.12
N LEU A 58 14.48 6.25 0.09
CA LEU A 58 15.77 6.14 -0.61
C LEU A 58 16.16 7.41 -1.39
N SER A 59 15.19 8.17 -1.90
CA SER A 59 15.42 9.35 -2.74
C SER A 59 15.60 10.64 -1.93
N PHE A 60 15.00 10.72 -0.74
CA PHE A 60 15.01 11.92 0.09
C PHE A 60 15.86 11.79 1.38
N ASP A 61 16.36 10.59 1.73
CA ASP A 61 17.32 10.37 2.84
C ASP A 61 18.80 10.43 2.38
N GLY A 62 19.11 11.11 1.26
CA GLY A 62 20.49 11.37 0.77
C GLY A 62 20.82 12.86 0.76
#